data_AF-A0A964N2J0-F1
#
_entry.id   AF-A0A964N2J0-F1
#
_cell.length_a   1.000
_cell.length_b   1.000
_cell.length_c   1.000
_cell.angle_alpha   90.00
_cell.angle_beta   90.00
_cell.angle_gamma   90.00
#
_symmetry.space_group_name_H-M   'P 1'
#
loop_
_entity.id
_entity.type
_entity.pdbx_description
1 polymer ?
#
loop_
_entity_poly.entity_id
_entity_poly.type
_entity_poly.pdbx_seq_one_letter_code
_entity_poly.pdbx_strand_id
1 'polypeptide(L)' 'MQIHIDTARLSRLRAFAAPTRCPHCGDPMLAPFMSEFVEGGEIRHHWECDACGEPSSTSIPLTTH' A
#
# COMPACT_ATOMS: atom_id res chain seq x y z
N MET A 1 -0.71 -11.59 -28.30
CA MET A 1 -0.39 -10.63 -27.23
C MET A 1 0.16 -11.43 -26.04
N GLN A 2 1.47 -11.50 -25.88
CA GLN A 2 2.12 -12.12 -24.72
C GLN A 2 2.50 -11.01 -23.75
N ILE A 3 1.90 -11.05 -22.56
CA ILE A 3 2.19 -10.09 -21.50
C ILE A 3 3.42 -10.61 -20.78
N HIS A 4 4.58 -10.03 -21.05
CA HIS A 4 5.82 -10.39 -20.35
C HIS A 4 5.76 -9.86 -18.92
N ILE A 5 5.54 -10.76 -17.97
CA ILE A 5 5.53 -10.44 -16.55
C ILE A 5 6.95 -10.61 -16.00
N ASP A 6 7.66 -9.50 -15.85
CA ASP A 6 8.96 -9.47 -15.16
C ASP A 6 8.74 -9.73 -13.65
N THR A 7 9.01 -10.97 -13.26
CA THR A 7 8.72 -11.47 -11.91
C THR A 7 9.61 -10.79 -10.85
N ALA A 8 10.79 -10.28 -11.22
CA ALA A 8 11.69 -9.58 -10.31
C ALA A 8 11.21 -8.15 -9.98
N ARG A 9 10.55 -7.48 -10.94
CA ARG A 9 9.83 -6.22 -10.66
C ARG A 9 8.61 -6.45 -9.79
N LEU A 10 7.88 -7.55 -10.00
CA LEU A 10 6.71 -7.89 -9.18
C LEU A 10 7.05 -8.14 -7.71
N SER A 11 8.18 -8.79 -7.40
CA SER A 11 8.59 -9.01 -6.00
C SER A 11 8.89 -7.70 -5.27
N ARG A 12 9.44 -6.70 -5.97
CA ARG A 12 9.63 -5.35 -5.39
C ARG A 12 8.29 -4.62 -5.20
N LEU A 13 7.36 -4.75 -6.14
CA LEU A 13 5.99 -4.22 -5.98
C LEU A 13 5.24 -4.91 -4.82
N ARG A 14 5.44 -6.21 -4.61
CA ARG A 14 4.84 -6.96 -3.50
C ARG A 14 5.27 -6.47 -2.12
N ALA A 15 6.47 -5.89 -1.99
CA ALA A 15 6.91 -5.27 -0.73
C ALA A 15 6.08 -4.01 -0.38
N PHE A 16 5.58 -3.28 -1.39
CA PHE A 16 4.67 -2.15 -1.22
C PHE A 16 3.18 -2.55 -1.21
N ALA A 17 2.88 -3.80 -1.57
CA ALA A 17 1.53 -4.35 -1.67
C ALA A 17 1.26 -5.47 -0.65
N ALA A 18 2.04 -5.54 0.44
CA ALA A 18 1.71 -6.43 1.54
C ALA A 18 0.32 -6.06 2.06
N PRO A 19 -0.64 -7.01 2.15
CA PRO A 19 -1.98 -6.70 2.65
C PRO A 19 -1.87 -6.12 4.05
N THR A 20 -2.33 -4.88 4.20
CA THR A 20 -2.44 -4.26 5.52
C THR A 20 -3.68 -4.82 6.20
N ARG A 21 -3.69 -4.91 7.53
CA ARG A 21 -4.91 -5.25 8.28
C ARG A 21 -5.51 -4.00 8.88
N CYS A 22 -6.84 -3.90 8.85
CA CYS A 22 -7.54 -2.83 9.52
C CYS A 22 -7.17 -2.83 11.02
N PRO A 23 -6.69 -1.72 11.59
CA PRO A 23 -6.33 -1.67 13.01
C PRO A 23 -7.53 -1.79 13.95
N HIS A 24 -8.76 -1.61 13.44
CA HIS A 24 -10.00 -1.66 14.22
C HIS A 24 -10.61 -3.06 14.26
N CYS A 25 -10.74 -3.74 13.12
CA CYS A 25 -11.42 -5.03 13.02
C CYS A 25 -10.51 -6.19 12.58
N GLY A 26 -9.27 -5.91 12.17
CA GLY A 26 -8.32 -6.93 11.71
C GLY A 26 -8.56 -7.45 10.29
N ASP A 27 -9.59 -6.94 9.61
CA ASP A 27 -9.94 -7.35 8.24
C ASP A 27 -8.82 -6.97 7.24
N PRO A 28 -8.50 -7.84 6.27
CA PRO A 28 -7.47 -7.55 5.28
C PRO A 28 -7.89 -6.40 4.33
N MET A 29 -7.06 -5.38 4.22
CA MET A 29 -7.22 -4.28 3.27
C MET A 29 -6.25 -4.49 2.10
N LEU A 30 -6.79 -4.61 0.89
CA LEU A 30 -6.03 -4.99 -0.31
C LEU A 30 -5.25 -3.82 -0.92
N ALA A 31 -5.83 -2.63 -0.95
CA ALA A 31 -5.22 -1.44 -1.52
C ALA A 31 -5.70 -0.18 -0.79
N PRO A 32 -4.84 0.84 -0.69
CA PRO A 32 -5.27 2.16 -0.24
C PRO A 32 -6.18 2.80 -1.29
N PHE A 33 -7.17 3.59 -0.86
CA PHE A 33 -8.02 4.35 -1.77
C PHE A 33 -7.28 5.55 -2.38
N MET A 34 -6.25 6.05 -1.69
CA MET A 34 -5.42 7.17 -2.15
C MET A 34 -3.98 7.01 -1.65
N SER A 35 -3.03 7.46 -2.46
CA SER A 35 -1.64 7.60 -2.04
C SER A 35 -1.13 8.99 -2.39
N GLU A 36 -0.42 9.63 -1.45
CA GLU A 36 0.20 10.93 -1.65
C GLU A 36 1.72 10.85 -1.46
N PHE A 37 2.47 11.63 -2.24
CA PHE A 37 3.88 11.90 -1.98
C PHE A 37 3.97 13.12 -1.07
N VAL A 38 4.48 12.92 0.13
CA VAL A 38 4.57 13.95 1.16
C VAL A 38 5.94 14.61 1.08
N GLU A 39 5.97 15.93 1.22
CA GLU A 39 7.21 16.69 1.34
C GLU A 39 8.06 16.11 2.49
N GLY A 40 9.33 15.81 2.20
CA GLY A 40 10.21 15.05 3.11
C GLY A 40 10.56 13.65 2.62
N GLY A 41 9.99 13.20 1.49
CA GLY A 41 10.40 11.95 0.84
C GLY A 41 9.67 10.72 1.39
N GLU A 42 8.37 10.83 1.63
CA GLU A 42 7.54 9.75 2.15
C GLU A 42 6.36 9.50 1.21
N ILE A 43 5.95 8.24 1.07
CA ILE A 43 4.64 7.91 0.47
C ILE A 43 3.67 7.64 1.61
N ARG A 44 2.55 8.37 1.65
CA ARG A 44 1.45 8.09 2.57
C ARG A 44 0.33 7.38 1.83
N HIS A 45 -0.10 6.25 2.39
CA HIS A 45 -1.23 5.48 1.91
C HIS A 45 -2.42 5.73 2.84
N HIS A 46 -3.56 6.10 2.26
CA HIS A 46 -4.83 6.28 2.97
C HIS A 46 -5.72 5.08 2.70
N TRP A 47 -6.26 4.52 3.78
CA TRP A 47 -7.03 3.29 3.77
C TRP A 47 -8.43 3.58 4.31
N GLU A 48 -9.41 2.87 3.78
CA GLU A 48 -10.76 2.77 4.31
C GLU A 48 -11.09 1.28 4.35
N CYS A 49 -11.55 0.79 5.49
CA CYS A 49 -11.85 -0.62 5.64
C CYS A 49 -13.21 -0.95 5.05
N ASP A 50 -13.27 -1.87 4.09
CA ASP A 50 -14.54 -2.31 3.48
C ASP A 50 -15.49 -2.99 4.50
N ALA A 51 -14.95 -3.54 5.59
CA ALA A 51 -15.74 -4.24 6.60
C ALA A 51 -16.34 -3.32 7.69
N CYS A 52 -15.59 -2.32 8.16
CA CYS A 52 -16.05 -1.44 9.25
C CYS A 52 -16.12 0.05 8.90
N GLY A 53 -15.65 0.46 7.72
CA GLY A 53 -15.65 1.85 7.27
C GLY A 53 -14.62 2.75 7.94
N GLU A 54 -13.82 2.24 8.88
CA GLU A 54 -12.87 3.09 9.63
C GLU A 54 -11.67 3.48 8.76
N PRO A 55 -11.33 4.78 8.70
CA PRO A 55 -10.18 5.26 7.95
C PRO A 55 -8.88 5.05 8.73
N SER A 56 -7.79 4.78 8.02
CA SER A 56 -6.45 4.73 8.60
C SER A 56 -5.37 5.12 7.58
N SER A 57 -4.13 5.29 8.03
CA SER A 57 -3.01 5.68 7.17
C SER A 57 -1.74 4.89 7.50
N THR A 58 -0.95 4.58 6.48
CA THR A 58 0.43 4.08 6.63
C THR A 58 1.40 4.97 5.88
N SER A 59 2.69 4.93 6.22
CA SER A 59 3.73 5.73 5.55
C SER A 59 4.95 4.89 5.25
N ILE A 60 5.53 5.13 4.08
CA ILE A 60 6.71 4.41 3.59
C ILE A 60 7.80 5.43 3.25
N PRO A 61 8.96 5.35 3.92
CA PRO A 61 10.09 6.24 3.63
C PRO A 61 10.72 5.91 2.29
N LEU A 62 10.88 6.94 1.48
CA LEU A 62 11.67 6.89 0.25
C LEU A 62 13.11 7.25 0.61
N THR A 63 13.76 6.37 1.38
CA THR A 63 15.22 6.46 1.54
C THR A 63 15.86 6.30 0.17
N THR A 64 16.74 7.23 -0.20
CA THR A 64 17.50 7.16 -1.45
C THR A 64 18.37 5.90 -1.42
N HIS A 65 18.07 4.93 -2.29
CA HIS A 65 18.87 3.72 -2.47
C HIS A 65 20.09 3.96 -3.35
#